data_AF-V9IFR7-F1
#
_entry.id   AF-V9IFR7-F1
#
_cell.length_a   1.000
_cell.length_b   1.000
_cell.length_c   1.000
_cell.angle_alpha   90.00
_cell.angle_beta   90.00
_cell.angle_gamma   90.00
#
_symmetry.space_group_name_H-M   'P 1'
#
loop_
_entity.id
_entity.type
_entity.pdbx_description
1 polymer ?
#
loop_
_entity_poly.entity_id
_entity_poly.type
_entity_poly.pdbx_seq_one_letter_code
_entity_poly.pdbx_strand_id
1 'polypeptide(L)'
;MFAVRRILFSNTVKDIFVRTKHTLPDLPYDYKALEPIISAEIMQLHHSKHHATYVNNLNVAEEKMKEAVAKGDVNTQVALSPAIKFNGGGHLNHSIFWCNLSPNGGKPDAALLNQIKKILVA
;
A
#
# COMPACT_ATOMS: atom_id res chain seq x y z
N MET A 1 -9.08 -19.71 -58.66
CA MET A 1 -9.10 -18.40 -58.00
C MET A 1 -9.90 -18.51 -56.71
N PHE A 2 -9.24 -18.70 -55.56
CA PHE A 2 -9.88 -18.55 -54.25
C PHE A 2 -8.85 -17.93 -53.30
N ALA A 3 -9.02 -16.65 -52.98
CA ALA A 3 -8.15 -15.91 -52.10
C ALA A 3 -8.56 -16.14 -50.65
N VAL A 4 -7.75 -16.88 -49.89
CA VAL A 4 -7.90 -17.01 -48.44
C VAL A 4 -7.35 -15.74 -47.80
N ARG A 5 -8.23 -14.87 -47.32
CA ARG A 5 -7.86 -13.63 -46.63
C ARG A 5 -7.48 -13.98 -45.19
N ARG A 6 -6.17 -14.07 -44.93
CA ARG A 6 -5.60 -14.30 -43.59
C ARG A 6 -5.84 -13.04 -42.74
N ILE A 7 -6.74 -13.12 -41.76
CA ILE A 7 -6.95 -12.06 -40.77
C ILE A 7 -5.74 -12.10 -39.82
N LEU A 8 -4.90 -11.06 -39.89
CA LEU A 8 -3.85 -10.81 -38.91
C LEU A 8 -4.50 -10.15 -37.70
N PHE A 9 -4.70 -10.91 -36.62
CA PHE A 9 -4.98 -10.32 -35.31
C PHE A 9 -3.67 -9.72 -34.77
N SER A 10 -3.49 -8.42 -34.95
CA SER A 10 -2.53 -7.65 -34.16
C SER A 10 -3.17 -7.35 -32.81
N ASN A 11 -2.89 -8.18 -31.82
CA ASN A 11 -3.19 -7.84 -30.43
C ASN A 11 -2.05 -6.94 -29.93
N THR A 12 -2.23 -5.65 -30.12
CA THR A 12 -1.50 -4.63 -29.37
C THR A 12 -1.76 -4.86 -27.89
N VAL A 13 -0.78 -5.46 -27.21
CA VAL A 13 -0.79 -5.61 -25.76
C VAL A 13 -0.69 -4.19 -25.21
N LYS A 14 -1.82 -3.58 -24.85
CA LYS A 14 -1.83 -2.35 -24.06
C LYS A 14 -1.14 -2.71 -22.74
N ASP A 15 -0.04 -2.04 -22.45
CA ASP A 15 0.76 -2.22 -21.25
C ASP A 15 -0.12 -2.37 -20.00
N ILE A 16 -0.28 -3.61 -19.54
CA ILE A 16 -0.85 -3.89 -18.24
C ILE A 16 0.27 -3.55 -17.26
N PHE A 17 0.15 -2.41 -16.59
CA PHE A 17 1.08 -2.02 -15.55
C PHE A 17 0.88 -2.92 -14.33
N VAL A 18 1.44 -4.13 -14.38
CA VAL A 18 1.51 -5.01 -13.22
C VAL A 18 2.61 -4.43 -12.31
N ARG A 19 2.22 -3.70 -11.27
CA ARG A 19 3.18 -3.37 -10.20
C ARG A 19 3.59 -4.68 -9.53
N THR A 20 4.84 -5.08 -9.74
CA THR A 20 5.40 -6.33 -9.20
C THR A 20 5.94 -6.16 -7.78
N LYS A 21 6.23 -4.93 -7.35
CA LYS A 21 6.75 -4.59 -6.02
C LYS A 21 5.98 -3.43 -5.40
N HIS A 22 5.87 -3.45 -4.08
CA HIS A 22 5.34 -2.35 -3.28
C HIS A 22 6.30 -1.16 -3.32
N THR A 23 5.73 0.04 -3.26
CA THR A 23 6.47 1.30 -3.29
C THR A 23 6.06 2.17 -2.11
N LEU A 24 7.00 2.94 -1.57
CA LEU A 24 6.68 3.98 -0.60
C LEU A 24 5.80 5.03 -1.30
N PRO A 25 4.57 5.30 -0.82
CA PRO A 25 3.72 6.32 -1.43
C PRO A 25 4.26 7.70 -1.13
N ASP A 26 4.15 8.65 -2.06
CA ASP A 26 4.45 10.04 -1.77
C ASP A 26 3.44 10.61 -0.76
N LEU A 27 3.89 11.51 0.10
CA LEU A 27 2.99 12.22 1.01
C LEU A 27 2.12 13.21 0.22
N PRO A 28 0.83 13.36 0.56
CA PRO A 28 -0.06 14.31 -0.11
C PRO A 28 0.19 15.78 0.31
N TYR A 29 1.17 16.02 1.18
CA TYR A 29 1.55 17.32 1.72
C TYR A 29 3.04 17.34 2.14
N ASP A 30 3.60 18.53 2.33
CA ASP A 30 4.99 18.73 2.79
C ASP A 30 5.20 18.20 4.22
N TYR A 31 6.42 17.78 4.57
CA TYR A 31 6.75 17.27 5.90
C TYR A 31 6.41 18.25 7.05
N LYS A 32 6.48 19.56 6.81
CA LYS A 32 6.14 20.58 7.82
C LYS A 32 4.65 20.94 7.86
N ALA A 33 3.82 20.38 6.99
CA ALA A 33 2.43 20.80 6.81
C ALA A 33 1.55 20.58 8.07
N LEU A 34 1.96 19.68 8.97
CA LEU A 34 1.20 19.34 10.17
C LEU A 34 1.72 20.03 11.44
N GLU A 35 2.69 20.93 11.33
CA GLU A 35 3.16 21.72 12.46
C GLU A 35 2.07 22.70 12.94
N PRO A 36 1.98 22.96 14.26
CA PRO A 36 2.85 22.48 15.34
C PRO A 36 2.41 21.13 15.94
N ILE A 37 1.40 20.47 15.38
CA ILE A 37 0.79 19.27 15.97
C ILE A 37 1.71 18.04 15.80
N ILE A 38 2.35 17.91 14.64
CA ILE A 38 3.37 16.89 14.37
C ILE A 38 4.57 17.59 13.73
N SER A 39 5.77 17.40 14.29
CA SER A 39 6.98 18.05 13.80
C SER A 39 7.44 17.51 12.44
N ALA A 40 8.09 18.37 11.65
CA ALA A 40 8.66 17.97 10.35
C ALA A 40 9.69 16.84 10.48
N GLU A 41 10.48 16.83 11.55
CA GLU A 41 11.47 15.77 11.82
C GLU A 41 10.80 14.40 12.00
N ILE A 42 9.72 14.33 12.79
CA ILE A 42 8.94 13.09 12.96
C ILE A 42 8.37 12.67 11.61
N MET A 43 7.75 13.58 10.87
CA MET A 43 7.16 13.26 9.56
C MET A 43 8.20 12.69 8.58
N GLN A 44 9.40 13.29 8.53
CA GLN A 44 10.48 12.83 7.66
C GLN A 44 11.00 11.45 8.09
N LEU A 45 11.26 11.22 9.38
CA LEU A 45 11.77 9.93 9.87
C LEU A 45 10.70 8.83 9.73
N HIS A 46 9.47 9.13 10.10
CA HIS A 46 8.35 8.17 10.09
C HIS A 46 8.01 7.74 8.65
N HIS A 47 8.04 8.65 7.69
CA HIS A 47 7.83 8.33 6.29
C HIS A 47 9.07 7.70 5.63
N SER A 48 10.19 8.41 5.59
CA SER A 48 11.36 8.01 4.77
C SER A 48 12.19 6.87 5.37
N LYS A 49 12.03 6.58 6.66
CA LYS A 49 12.74 5.48 7.34
C LYS A 49 11.79 4.38 7.78
N HIS A 50 10.82 4.67 8.65
CA HIS A 50 9.96 3.63 9.22
C HIS A 50 9.03 3.00 8.16
N HIS A 51 8.27 3.80 7.42
CA HIS A 51 7.41 3.28 6.36
C HIS A 51 8.22 2.62 5.24
N ALA A 52 9.33 3.24 4.82
CA ALA A 52 10.25 2.66 3.84
C ALA A 52 10.78 1.27 4.25
N THR A 53 11.05 1.07 5.55
CA THR A 53 11.51 -0.22 6.07
C THR A 53 10.44 -1.30 5.92
N TYR A 54 9.17 -1.01 6.21
CA TYR A 54 8.07 -1.94 5.99
C TYR A 54 7.93 -2.31 4.51
N VAL A 55 7.99 -1.34 3.60
CA VAL A 55 7.92 -1.58 2.15
C VAL A 55 9.07 -2.49 1.69
N ASN A 56 10.30 -2.17 2.08
CA ASN A 56 11.48 -2.94 1.67
C ASN A 56 11.42 -4.38 2.19
N ASN A 57 11.11 -4.56 3.47
CA ASN A 57 11.05 -5.88 4.10
C ASN A 57 9.87 -6.71 3.60
N LEU A 58 8.74 -6.08 3.29
CA LEU A 58 7.59 -6.74 2.66
C LEU A 58 7.97 -7.30 1.29
N ASN A 59 8.59 -6.49 0.44
CA ASN A 59 9.06 -6.93 -0.88
C ASN A 59 10.02 -8.14 -0.77
N VAL A 60 10.96 -8.11 0.18
CA VAL A 60 11.87 -9.25 0.41
C VAL A 60 11.12 -10.50 0.86
N ALA A 61 10.16 -10.36 1.77
CA ALA A 61 9.38 -11.49 2.28
C ALA A 61 8.49 -12.11 1.19
N GLU A 62 7.87 -11.29 0.34
CA GLU A 62 7.03 -11.75 -0.77
C GLU A 62 7.82 -12.48 -1.86
N GLU A 63 9.04 -12.02 -2.20
CA GLU A 63 9.89 -12.75 -3.14
C GLU A 63 10.29 -14.13 -2.60
N LYS A 64 10.70 -14.21 -1.32
CA LYS A 64 10.97 -15.50 -0.67
C LYS A 64 9.73 -16.40 -0.59
N MET A 65 8.56 -15.81 -0.38
CA MET A 65 7.29 -16.54 -0.36
C MET A 65 6.95 -17.11 -1.73
N LYS A 66 7.11 -16.32 -2.81
CA LYS A 66 6.92 -16.81 -4.19
C LYS A 66 7.80 -18.02 -4.47
N GLU A 67 9.07 -17.97 -4.08
CA GLU A 67 9.98 -19.12 -4.23
C GLU A 67 9.53 -20.34 -3.42
N ALA A 68 9.12 -20.15 -2.16
CA ALA A 68 8.66 -21.23 -1.30
C ALA A 68 7.38 -21.89 -1.83
N VAL A 69 6.45 -21.09 -2.37
CA VAL A 69 5.24 -21.58 -3.05
C VAL A 69 5.60 -22.36 -4.31
N ALA A 70 6.50 -21.84 -5.16
CA ALA A 70 6.92 -22.51 -6.38
C ALA A 70 7.61 -23.87 -6.12
N LYS A 71 8.29 -24.01 -4.97
CA LYS A 71 8.94 -25.25 -4.52
C LYS A 71 8.02 -26.19 -3.74
N GLY A 72 6.81 -25.78 -3.39
CA GLY A 72 5.94 -26.52 -2.47
C GLY A 72 6.49 -26.62 -1.04
N ASP A 73 7.40 -25.73 -0.64
CA ASP A 73 8.01 -25.72 0.70
C ASP A 73 7.07 -25.05 1.72
N VAL A 74 6.18 -25.85 2.29
CA VAL A 74 5.18 -25.39 3.26
C VAL A 74 5.83 -24.87 4.55
N ASN A 75 6.97 -25.44 4.97
CA ASN A 75 7.65 -25.02 6.19
C ASN A 75 8.14 -23.58 6.07
N THR A 76 8.77 -23.25 4.94
CA THR A 76 9.22 -21.88 4.66
C THR A 76 8.05 -20.91 4.49
N GLN A 77 6.95 -21.33 3.85
CA GLN A 77 5.74 -20.51 3.76
C GLN A 77 5.18 -20.14 5.15
N VAL A 78 5.06 -21.11 6.05
CA VAL A 78 4.61 -20.87 7.43
C VAL A 78 5.59 -19.96 8.16
N ALA A 79 6.89 -20.19 8.04
CA ALA A 79 7.93 -19.38 8.69
C ALA A 79 7.97 -17.92 8.20
N LEU A 80 7.64 -17.66 6.94
CA LEU A 80 7.59 -16.30 6.36
C LEU A 80 6.30 -15.53 6.70
N SER A 81 5.23 -16.23 7.07
CA SER A 81 3.92 -15.62 7.30
C SER A 81 3.93 -14.49 8.34
N PRO A 82 4.64 -14.58 9.49
CA PRO A 82 4.75 -13.46 10.42
C PRO A 82 5.44 -12.23 9.83
N ALA A 83 6.46 -12.41 8.99
CA ALA A 83 7.18 -11.30 8.36
C ALA A 83 6.30 -10.58 7.34
N ILE A 84 5.51 -11.32 6.54
CA ILE A 84 4.52 -10.72 5.62
C ILE A 84 3.45 -9.98 6.41
N LYS A 85 2.90 -10.60 7.46
CA LYS A 85 1.87 -9.95 8.30
C LYS A 85 2.38 -8.65 8.92
N PHE A 86 3.58 -8.66 9.49
CA PHE A 86 4.14 -7.51 10.17
C PHE A 86 4.47 -6.37 9.20
N ASN A 87 5.20 -6.66 8.12
CA ASN A 87 5.63 -5.62 7.18
C ASN A 87 4.49 -5.19 6.25
N GLY A 88 3.62 -6.12 5.84
CA GLY A 88 2.40 -5.83 5.09
C GLY A 88 1.42 -4.99 5.88
N GLY A 89 1.16 -5.36 7.15
CA GLY A 89 0.36 -4.55 8.07
C GLY A 89 0.98 -3.18 8.30
N GLY A 90 2.31 -3.11 8.49
CA GLY A 90 3.05 -1.86 8.60
C GLY A 90 2.85 -0.95 7.38
N HIS A 91 3.06 -1.47 6.17
CA HIS A 91 2.86 -0.71 4.93
C HIS A 91 1.42 -0.23 4.75
N LEU A 92 0.44 -1.11 4.96
CA LEU A 92 -0.98 -0.78 4.84
C LEU A 92 -1.40 0.31 5.83
N ASN A 93 -1.07 0.12 7.11
CA ASN A 93 -1.47 1.04 8.17
C ASN A 93 -0.86 2.43 7.97
N HIS A 94 0.42 2.52 7.56
CA HIS A 94 1.05 3.81 7.31
C HIS A 94 0.48 4.48 6.05
N SER A 95 0.19 3.71 5.00
CA SER A 95 -0.45 4.25 3.79
C SER A 95 -1.81 4.88 4.11
N ILE A 96 -2.59 4.28 5.00
CA ILE A 96 -3.85 4.85 5.50
C ILE A 96 -3.58 6.06 6.42
N PHE A 97 -2.59 5.96 7.30
CA PHE A 97 -2.24 7.02 8.25
C PHE A 97 -1.94 8.35 7.55
N TRP A 98 -1.18 8.34 6.45
CA TRP A 98 -0.87 9.57 5.70
C TRP A 98 -2.11 10.21 5.06
N CYS A 99 -3.10 9.41 4.68
CA CYS A 99 -4.37 9.91 4.13
C CYS A 99 -5.34 10.41 5.21
N ASN A 100 -5.15 9.99 6.47
CA ASN A 100 -6.00 10.39 7.59
C ASN A 100 -5.55 11.69 8.27
N LEU A 101 -4.42 12.25 7.84
CA LEU A 101 -3.90 13.51 8.34
C LEU A 101 -4.11 14.59 7.28
N SER A 102 -4.32 15.83 7.73
CA SER A 102 -4.46 16.97 6.82
C SER A 102 -4.06 18.26 7.54
N PRO A 103 -3.36 19.19 6.87
CA PRO A 103 -3.16 20.55 7.38
C PRO A 103 -4.50 21.30 7.52
N ASN A 104 -5.50 20.92 6.71
CA ASN A 104 -6.82 21.52 6.65
C ASN A 104 -7.87 20.50 7.10
N GLY A 105 -7.71 19.97 8.32
CA GLY A 105 -8.67 19.06 8.91
C GLY A 105 -10.07 19.69 9.06
N GLY A 106 -11.07 18.85 9.33
CA GLY A 106 -12.45 19.30 9.46
C GLY A 106 -13.28 18.41 10.38
N LYS A 107 -14.58 18.68 10.42
CA LYS A 107 -15.54 17.79 11.09
C LYS A 107 -15.93 16.66 10.12
N PRO A 108 -16.27 15.47 10.63
CA PRO A 108 -16.92 14.45 9.82
C PRO A 108 -18.14 15.03 9.10
N ASP A 109 -18.42 14.53 7.90
CA ASP A 109 -19.66 14.87 7.20
C ASP A 109 -20.89 14.44 8.01
N ALA A 110 -22.07 14.94 7.62
CA ALA A 110 -23.30 14.68 8.35
C ALA A 110 -23.63 13.19 8.46
N ALA A 111 -23.33 12.39 7.42
CA ALA A 111 -23.62 10.97 7.43
C ALA A 111 -22.73 10.24 8.45
N LEU A 112 -21.42 10.49 8.42
CA LEU A 112 -20.46 9.90 9.35
C LEU A 112 -20.70 10.39 10.78
N LEU A 113 -20.95 11.68 10.98
CA LEU A 113 -21.23 12.25 12.30
C LEU A 113 -22.49 11.64 12.93
N ASN A 114 -23.53 11.39 12.14
CA ASN A 114 -24.76 10.76 12.63
C ASN A 114 -24.51 9.30 13.06
N GLN A 115 -23.67 8.55 12.33
CA GLN A 115 -23.28 7.20 12.74
C GLN A 115 -22.48 7.22 14.04
N ILE A 116 -21.52 8.14 14.18
CA ILE A 116 -20.73 8.31 15.41
C ILE A 116 -21.66 8.56 16.61
N LYS A 117 -22.61 9.49 16.49
CA LYS A 117 -23.58 9.81 17.56
C LYS A 117 -24.43 8.61 17.92
N LYS A 118 -24.92 7.86 16.92
CA LYS A 118 -25.74 6.67 17.13
C LYS A 118 -25.01 5.58 17.92
N ILE A 119 -23.70 5.44 17.70
CA ILE A 119 -22.89 4.39 18.34
C ILE A 119 -22.40 4.82 19.73
N LEU A 120 -21.94 6.07 19.88
CA LEU A 120 -21.20 6.51 21.07
C LEU A 120 -22.02 7.33 22.08
N VAL A 121 -23.19 7.84 21.70
CA VAL A 121 -23.98 8.79 22.53
C VAL A 121 -25.38 8.22 22.80
N ALA A 122 -25.50 6.89 22.89
CA ALA A 122 -26.74 6.25 23.37
C ALA A 122 -26.91 6.44 24.87
#